data_AF-A0A9E3C357-F1
#
_entry.id   AF-A0A9E3C357-F1
#
_cell.length_a   1.000
_cell.length_b   1.000
_cell.length_c   1.000
_cell.angle_alpha   90.00
_cell.angle_beta   90.00
_cell.angle_gamma   90.00
#
_symmetry.space_group_name_H-M   'P 1'
#
loop_
_entity.id
_entity.type
_entity.pdbx_description
1 polymer ?
#
loop_
_entity_poly.entity_id
_entity_poly.type
_entity_poly.pdbx_seq_one_letter_code
_entity_poly.pdbx_strand_id
1 'polypeptide(L)'
;MAIIVKKDGEGDTNAMMQAQTEKYLGNLLTPDRISNLKQSLNDVFGGRGKATGAYSFAGQPVLHASSGNMQKSVTLFFYMSGVNAKIFAMGEHKSSSSYSVSEYGQRGTDFQLGKTISL
;
A
#
# COMPACT_ATOMS: atom_id res chain seq x y z
N MET A 1 12.28 -7.60 -0.57
CA MET A 1 11.30 -8.04 0.45
C MET A 1 10.38 -6.89 0.81
N ALA A 2 9.33 -7.11 1.60
CA ALA A 2 8.48 -6.02 2.09
C ALA A 2 8.39 -6.01 3.62
N ILE A 3 8.26 -4.83 4.19
CA ILE A 3 8.03 -4.55 5.61
C ILE A 3 6.70 -3.82 5.73
N ILE A 4 5.84 -4.22 6.66
CA ILE A 4 4.60 -3.50 6.95
C ILE A 4 4.85 -2.53 8.12
N VAL A 5 4.61 -1.25 7.88
CA VAL A 5 4.66 -0.19 8.91
C VAL A 5 3.34 -0.19 9.64
N LYS A 6 3.32 -0.54 10.94
CA LYS A 6 2.10 -0.68 11.74
C LYS A 6 1.45 0.65 12.11
N LYS A 7 0.11 0.71 11.98
CA LYS A 7 -0.75 1.92 12.12
C LYS A 7 -0.48 2.81 13.36
N ASP A 8 -0.03 2.23 14.46
CA ASP A 8 -0.03 2.86 15.78
C ASP A 8 1.34 2.79 16.49
N GLY A 9 2.43 2.58 15.76
CA GLY A 9 3.78 2.61 16.36
C GLY A 9 4.15 1.34 17.14
N GLU A 10 3.41 0.24 17.00
CA GLU A 10 3.74 -1.10 17.54
C GLU A 10 4.98 -1.75 16.88
N GLY A 11 5.84 -0.96 16.26
CA GLY A 11 6.98 -1.40 15.46
C GLY A 11 6.60 -1.97 14.10
N ASP A 12 7.53 -1.84 13.16
CA ASP A 12 7.46 -2.46 11.84
C ASP A 12 7.48 -4.00 11.95
N THR A 13 6.91 -4.70 10.98
CA THR A 13 7.19 -6.14 10.85
C THR A 13 8.66 -6.39 10.50
N ASN A 14 9.13 -7.61 10.71
CA ASN A 14 10.34 -8.06 10.01
C ASN A 14 10.12 -8.05 8.49
N ALA A 15 11.21 -8.08 7.73
CA ALA A 15 11.14 -8.22 6.28
C ALA A 15 10.50 -9.56 5.90
N MET A 16 9.52 -9.50 5.00
CA MET A 16 8.70 -10.62 4.56
C MET A 16 8.87 -10.86 3.07
N MET A 17 8.80 -12.14 2.68
CA MET A 17 8.62 -12.52 1.28
C MET A 17 7.20 -12.21 0.83
N GLN A 18 7.00 -12.12 -0.49
CA GLN A 18 5.71 -11.71 -1.07
C GLN A 18 4.53 -12.57 -0.58
N ALA A 19 4.70 -13.88 -0.46
CA ALA A 19 3.64 -14.76 0.04
C ALA A 19 3.22 -14.46 1.49
N GLN A 20 4.18 -14.08 2.35
CA GLN A 20 3.90 -13.68 3.73
C GLN A 20 3.23 -12.31 3.78
N THR A 21 3.66 -11.37 2.94
CA THR A 21 3.04 -10.05 2.79
C THR A 21 1.60 -10.17 2.29
N GLU A 22 1.35 -11.03 1.30
CA GLU A 22 0.02 -11.33 0.75
C GLU A 22 -0.88 -11.89 1.86
N LYS A 23 -0.40 -12.87 2.64
CA LYS A 23 -1.16 -13.41 3.77
C LYS A 23 -1.49 -12.34 4.82
N TYR A 24 -0.52 -11.47 5.13
CA TYR A 24 -0.72 -10.42 6.13
C TYR A 24 -1.79 -9.42 5.70
N LEU A 25 -1.64 -8.83 4.51
CA LEU A 25 -2.56 -7.80 4.00
C LEU A 25 -3.90 -8.41 3.56
N GLY A 26 -3.88 -9.66 3.08
CA GLY A 26 -5.09 -10.38 2.67
C GLY A 26 -6.08 -10.63 3.80
N ASN A 27 -5.60 -10.74 5.05
CA ASN A 27 -6.46 -10.84 6.22
C ASN A 27 -7.26 -9.55 6.51
N LEU A 28 -6.92 -8.44 5.85
CA LEU A 28 -7.63 -7.16 5.96
C LEU A 28 -8.62 -6.94 4.81
N LEU A 29 -8.72 -7.90 3.88
CA LEU A 29 -9.51 -7.78 2.65
C LEU A 29 -10.62 -8.82 2.58
N THR A 30 -11.63 -8.53 1.76
CA THR A 30 -12.59 -9.54 1.32
C THR A 30 -11.94 -10.51 0.32
N PRO A 31 -12.37 -11.79 0.27
CA PRO A 31 -11.76 -12.81 -0.58
C PRO A 31 -11.70 -12.44 -2.08
N ASP A 32 -12.67 -11.68 -2.57
CA ASP A 32 -12.76 -11.29 -3.98
C ASP A 32 -11.79 -10.19 -4.41
N ARG A 33 -11.00 -9.63 -3.47
CA ARG A 33 -9.94 -8.63 -3.72
C ARG A 33 -8.52 -9.20 -3.63
N ILE A 34 -8.36 -10.47 -3.23
CA ILE A 34 -7.04 -11.10 -3.02
C ILE A 34 -6.24 -11.20 -4.32
N SER A 35 -6.88 -11.48 -5.45
CA SER A 35 -6.19 -11.50 -6.76
C SER A 35 -5.58 -10.15 -7.11
N ASN A 36 -6.28 -9.05 -6.79
CA ASN A 36 -5.81 -7.70 -7.04
C ASN A 36 -4.70 -7.30 -6.07
N LEU A 37 -4.78 -7.71 -4.79
CA LEU A 37 -3.66 -7.59 -3.85
C LEU A 37 -2.40 -8.28 -4.40
N LYS A 38 -2.53 -9.52 -4.90
CA LYS A 38 -1.40 -10.26 -5.46
C LYS A 38 -0.76 -9.54 -6.64
N GLN A 39 -1.57 -8.96 -7.53
CA GLN A 39 -1.07 -8.17 -8.66
C GLN A 39 -0.37 -6.89 -8.20
N SER A 40 -0.96 -6.14 -7.26
CA SER A 40 -0.30 -4.96 -6.68
C SER A 40 1.02 -5.32 -6.00
N LEU A 41 1.09 -6.47 -5.31
CA LEU A 41 2.34 -6.96 -4.73
C LEU A 41 3.38 -7.36 -5.79
N ASN A 42 2.98 -7.93 -6.93
CA ASN A 42 3.92 -8.19 -8.04
C ASN A 42 4.56 -6.90 -8.55
N ASP A 43 3.85 -5.78 -8.52
CA ASP A 43 4.39 -4.47 -8.91
C ASP A 43 5.32 -3.92 -7.84
N VAL A 44 4.95 -4.03 -6.55
CA VAL A 44 5.82 -3.65 -5.43
C VAL A 44 7.15 -4.43 -5.45
N PHE A 45 7.08 -5.76 -5.49
CA PHE A 45 8.26 -6.62 -5.44
C PHE A 45 9.06 -6.59 -6.75
N GLY A 46 8.42 -6.30 -7.87
CA GLY A 46 9.06 -6.11 -9.17
C GLY A 46 9.65 -4.70 -9.38
N GLY A 47 9.54 -3.79 -8.41
CA GLY A 47 10.05 -2.42 -8.53
C GLY A 47 9.28 -1.55 -9.54
N ARG A 48 8.02 -1.90 -9.83
CA ARG A 48 7.15 -1.24 -10.82
C ARG A 48 6.15 -0.26 -10.19
N GLY A 49 6.40 0.18 -8.96
CA GLY A 49 5.62 1.23 -8.31
C GLY A 49 5.72 2.57 -9.05
N LYS A 50 4.64 3.34 -9.01
CA LYS A 50 4.55 4.67 -9.64
C LYS A 50 4.66 5.75 -8.57
N ALA A 51 5.26 6.89 -8.91
CA ALA A 51 5.35 8.03 -8.01
C ALA A 51 3.96 8.55 -7.61
N THR A 52 3.77 8.82 -6.33
CA THR A 52 2.54 9.37 -5.77
C THR A 52 2.64 10.91 -5.70
N GLY A 53 3.16 11.53 -6.76
CA GLY A 53 3.28 12.99 -6.86
C GLY A 53 4.08 13.62 -5.70
N ALA A 54 3.49 14.63 -5.06
CA ALA A 54 4.12 15.42 -3.99
C ALA A 54 4.07 14.75 -2.61
N TYR A 55 3.41 13.59 -2.46
CA TYR A 55 3.26 12.96 -1.17
C TYR A 55 4.56 12.33 -0.67
N SER A 56 4.84 12.53 0.61
CA SER A 56 5.94 11.90 1.31
C SER A 56 5.46 11.21 2.58
N PHE A 57 6.20 10.20 3.02
CA PHE A 57 5.97 9.51 4.29
C PHE A 57 7.30 9.26 4.97
N ALA A 58 7.42 9.64 6.25
CA ALA A 58 8.69 9.61 6.98
C ALA A 58 9.86 10.30 6.23
N GLY A 59 9.57 11.39 5.52
CA GLY A 59 10.55 12.15 4.72
C GLY A 59 10.96 11.47 3.40
N GLN A 60 10.35 10.34 3.04
CA GLN A 60 10.65 9.60 1.81
C GLN A 60 9.56 9.83 0.75
N PRO A 61 9.92 9.91 -0.54
CA PRO A 61 8.95 9.94 -1.63
C PRO A 61 8.08 8.69 -1.63
N VAL A 62 6.77 8.87 -1.79
CA VAL A 62 5.83 7.74 -1.81
C VAL A 62 5.64 7.21 -3.22
N LEU A 63 5.61 5.89 -3.32
CA LEU A 63 5.18 5.13 -4.48
C LEU A 63 3.83 4.48 -4.21
N HIS A 64 3.10 4.17 -5.28
CA HIS A 64 1.92 3.33 -5.22
C HIS A 64 1.94 2.24 -6.28
N ALA A 65 1.28 1.12 -5.95
CA ALA A 65 0.98 0.04 -6.87
C ALA A 65 -0.50 -0.31 -6.73
N SER A 66 -1.22 -0.35 -7.85
CA SER A 66 -2.67 -0.53 -7.85
C SER A 66 -3.09 -1.53 -8.90
N SER A 67 -4.03 -2.40 -8.56
CA SER A 67 -4.69 -3.29 -9.50
C SER A 67 -6.18 -3.40 -9.24
N GLY A 68 -6.93 -3.76 -10.27
CA GLY A 68 -8.39 -3.86 -10.29
C GLY A 68 -9.07 -2.58 -10.81
N ASN A 69 -10.40 -2.59 -10.80
CA ASN A 69 -11.24 -1.47 -11.19
C ASN A 69 -11.85 -0.78 -9.96
N MET A 70 -12.57 0.33 -10.17
CA MET A 70 -13.12 1.18 -9.09
C MET A 70 -13.97 0.45 -8.04
N GLN A 71 -14.48 -0.77 -8.31
CA GLN A 71 -15.30 -1.53 -7.36
C GLN A 71 -14.53 -2.59 -6.56
N LYS A 72 -13.37 -3.05 -7.06
CA LYS A 72 -12.62 -4.17 -6.45
C LYS A 72 -11.11 -3.93 -6.44
N SER A 73 -10.66 -2.69 -6.47
CA SER A 73 -9.24 -2.39 -6.58
C SER A 73 -8.49 -2.57 -5.26
N VAL A 74 -7.19 -2.76 -5.35
CA VAL A 74 -6.27 -2.75 -4.19
C VAL A 74 -5.11 -1.85 -4.56
N THR A 75 -4.93 -0.78 -3.79
CA THR A 75 -3.81 0.16 -3.92
C THR A 75 -2.92 0.04 -2.70
N LEU A 76 -1.64 -0.18 -2.90
CA LEU A 76 -0.61 -0.22 -1.86
C LEU A 76 0.23 1.04 -1.96
N PHE A 77 0.42 1.74 -0.84
CA PHE A 77 1.33 2.88 -0.72
C PHE A 77 2.56 2.47 0.07
N PHE A 78 3.73 2.81 -0.48
CA PHE A 78 5.00 2.37 0.07
C PHE A 78 6.13 3.34 -0.29
N TYR A 79 7.24 3.22 0.41
CA TYR A 79 8.51 3.81 0.00
C TYR A 79 9.60 2.75 0.01
N MET A 80 10.69 2.99 -0.71
CA MET A 80 11.83 2.07 -0.71
C MET A 80 12.81 2.46 0.39
N SER A 81 13.18 1.50 1.23
CA SER A 81 14.22 1.62 2.25
C SER A 81 15.32 0.62 1.94
N GLY A 82 16.31 1.06 1.15
CA GLY A 82 17.27 0.17 0.51
C GLY A 82 16.55 -0.78 -0.46
N VAL A 83 16.74 -2.08 -0.28
CA VAL A 83 16.10 -3.13 -1.12
C VAL A 83 14.71 -3.56 -0.64
N ASN A 84 14.21 -2.96 0.44
CA ASN A 84 12.94 -3.33 1.05
C ASN A 84 11.85 -2.31 0.73
N ALA A 85 10.68 -2.77 0.32
CA ALA A 85 9.49 -1.95 0.23
C ALA A 85 8.85 -1.82 1.61
N LYS A 86 8.72 -0.60 2.13
CA LYS A 86 7.98 -0.31 3.37
C LYS A 86 6.56 0.08 3.02
N ILE A 87 5.62 -0.86 3.13
CA ILE A 87 4.20 -0.65 2.87
C ILE A 87 3.55 -0.10 4.14
N PHE A 88 2.92 1.07 4.03
CA PHE A 88 2.37 1.77 5.19
C PHE A 88 0.89 2.16 5.02
N ALA A 89 0.33 2.09 3.81
CA ALA A 89 -1.10 2.26 3.62
C ALA A 89 -1.64 1.35 2.51
N MET A 90 -2.92 1.00 2.62
CA MET A 90 -3.68 0.20 1.66
C MET A 90 -5.07 0.82 1.46
N GLY A 91 -5.51 0.78 0.21
CA GLY A 91 -6.67 1.51 -0.23
C GLY A 91 -7.34 0.96 -1.48
N GLU A 92 -8.23 1.77 -2.01
CA GLU A 92 -8.97 1.54 -3.24
C GLU A 92 -8.75 2.69 -4.23
N HIS A 93 -8.80 2.35 -5.51
CA HIS A 93 -8.83 3.29 -6.62
C HIS A 93 -10.23 3.92 -6.71
N LYS A 94 -10.31 5.25 -6.61
CA LYS A 94 -11.57 6.01 -6.78
C LYS A 94 -11.76 6.51 -8.21
N SER A 95 -10.69 6.97 -8.84
CA SER A 95 -10.66 7.47 -10.22
C SER A 95 -9.25 7.33 -10.77
N SER A 96 -9.03 7.58 -12.06
CA SER A 96 -7.72 7.42 -12.73
C SER A 96 -6.54 8.13 -12.05
N SER A 97 -6.81 9.13 -11.20
CA SER A 97 -5.80 9.86 -10.45
C SER A 97 -6.17 10.05 -8.97
N SER A 98 -7.09 9.25 -8.42
CA SER A 98 -7.49 9.39 -7.02
C SER A 98 -7.68 8.04 -6.33
N TYR A 99 -7.27 7.97 -5.08
CA TYR A 99 -7.22 6.75 -4.29
C TYR A 99 -7.74 7.02 -2.87
N SER A 100 -8.58 6.15 -2.35
CA SER A 100 -9.04 6.16 -0.96
C SER A 100 -8.12 5.32 -0.11
N VAL A 101 -7.74 5.79 1.08
CA VAL A 101 -7.13 4.93 2.11
C VAL A 101 -8.26 4.30 2.92
N SER A 102 -8.63 3.06 2.63
CA SER A 102 -9.86 2.43 3.16
C SER A 102 -9.60 1.26 4.10
N GLU A 103 -8.54 0.47 3.88
CA GLU A 103 -8.30 -0.74 4.68
C GLU A 103 -7.17 -0.57 5.68
N TYR A 104 -6.16 0.23 5.33
CA TYR A 104 -4.97 0.36 6.16
C TYR A 104 -4.32 1.73 6.03
N GLY A 105 -4.06 2.41 7.14
CA GLY A 105 -3.48 3.75 7.13
C GLY A 105 -2.82 4.15 8.44
N GLN A 106 -2.09 5.25 8.40
CA GLN A 106 -1.25 5.75 9.50
C GLN A 106 -1.85 7.01 10.09
N ARG A 107 -2.26 6.95 11.36
CA ARG A 107 -2.95 8.06 12.04
C ARG A 107 -2.07 9.31 12.07
N GLY A 108 -2.67 10.48 11.82
CA GLY A 108 -1.96 11.76 11.86
C GLY A 108 -1.09 12.04 10.64
N THR A 109 -1.24 11.27 9.56
CA THR A 109 -0.54 11.48 8.28
C THR A 109 -1.55 11.70 7.15
N ASP A 110 -1.06 12.10 5.98
CA ASP A 110 -1.86 12.18 4.76
C ASP A 110 -2.46 10.83 4.34
N PHE A 111 -1.87 9.72 4.83
CA PHE A 111 -2.28 8.36 4.58
C PHE A 111 -3.06 7.74 5.74
N GLN A 112 -3.76 8.55 6.52
CA GLN A 112 -4.71 8.07 7.51
C GLN A 112 -5.94 7.44 6.83
N LEU A 113 -6.52 6.42 7.46
CA LEU A 113 -7.80 5.84 7.07
C LEU A 113 -8.88 6.92 6.84
N GLY A 114 -9.59 6.81 5.72
CA GLY A 114 -10.62 7.74 5.26
C GLY A 114 -10.08 8.91 4.41
N LYS A 115 -8.76 9.10 4.32
CA LYS A 115 -8.17 10.14 3.46
C LYS A 115 -8.19 9.72 2.00
N THR A 116 -8.16 10.74 1.14
CA THR A 116 -8.07 10.58 -0.32
C THR A 116 -6.74 11.16 -0.80
N ILE A 117 -6.00 10.36 -1.56
CA ILE A 117 -4.74 10.73 -2.22
C ILE A 117 -5.06 11.06 -3.67
N SER A 118 -4.65 12.24 -4.14
CA SER A 118 -4.92 12.68 -5.52
C SER A 118 -3.61 12.99 -6.23
N LEU A 119 -3.43 12.44 -7.43
CA LEU A 119 -2.27 12.60 -8.29
C LEU A 119 -2.48 13.69 -9.34
#